data_AF-A3IXX2-F1
#
_entry.id   AF-A3IXX2-F1
#
_cell.length_a   1.000
_cell.length_b   1.000
_cell.length_c   1.000
_cell.angle_alpha   90.00
_cell.angle_beta   90.00
_cell.angle_gamma   90.00
#
_symmetry.space_group_name_H-M   'P 1'
#
loop_
_entity.id
_entity.type
_entity.pdbx_description
1 polymer ?
#
loop_
_entity_poly.entity_id
_entity_poly.type
_entity_poly.pdbx_seq_one_letter_code
_entity_poly.pdbx_strand_id
1 'polypeptide(L)'
;MKLVNKALNTIRLLLGFKGLKNRCLLLKNGVDLTLEEKNELLHLFYQSPCLGIAYELKEEFREIYETSKTVKMGLRRFKKWLIYARIMLGQVANTINKYIQEICHYFVSRTTSGVMEGLNNKIKLILRQSYGFKDFNTMREKLLTCLF
;
A
#
# COMPACT_ATOMS: atom_id res chain seq x y z
N MET A 1 -1.09 2.39 -0.05
CA MET A 1 -1.73 1.05 -0.17
C MET A 1 -0.79 -0.13 0.09
N LYS A 2 0.39 -0.23 -0.57
CA LYS A 2 1.27 -1.43 -0.49
C LYS A 2 1.57 -1.90 0.95
N LEU A 3 1.82 -0.98 1.89
CA LEU A 3 2.07 -1.31 3.31
C LEU A 3 0.85 -1.93 4.01
N VAL A 4 -0.33 -1.34 3.86
CA VAL A 4 -1.58 -1.84 4.44
C VAL A 4 -1.94 -3.21 3.87
N ASN A 5 -1.80 -3.37 2.55
CA ASN A 5 -2.00 -4.66 1.88
C ASN A 5 -1.03 -5.74 2.38
N LYS A 6 0.23 -5.36 2.65
CA LYS A 6 1.22 -6.29 3.23
C LYS A 6 0.78 -6.75 4.62
N ALA A 7 0.30 -5.84 5.46
CA ALA A 7 -0.17 -6.18 6.80
C ALA A 7 -1.46 -7.02 6.78
N LEU A 8 -2.40 -6.74 5.88
CA LEU A 8 -3.58 -7.60 5.68
C LEU A 8 -3.17 -9.02 5.27
N ASN A 9 -2.19 -9.14 4.36
CA ASN A 9 -1.68 -10.44 3.94
C ASN A 9 -0.96 -11.18 5.07
N THR A 10 -0.25 -10.49 5.97
CA THR A 10 0.32 -11.14 7.16
C THR A 10 -0.75 -11.64 8.12
N ILE A 11 -1.82 -10.87 8.35
CA ILE A 11 -2.95 -11.29 9.20
C ILE A 11 -3.64 -12.52 8.60
N ARG A 12 -3.90 -12.52 7.28
CA ARG A 12 -4.43 -13.68 6.55
C ARG A 12 -3.59 -14.95 6.76
N LEU A 13 -2.26 -14.83 6.68
CA LEU A 13 -1.36 -15.96 6.88
C LEU A 13 -1.34 -16.45 8.33
N LEU A 14 -1.37 -15.54 9.31
CA LEU A 14 -1.44 -15.88 10.73
C LEU A 14 -2.72 -16.65 11.08
N LEU A 15 -3.84 -16.31 10.44
CA LEU A 15 -5.14 -16.97 10.60
C LEU A 15 -5.24 -18.30 9.84
N GLY A 16 -4.17 -18.77 9.19
CA GLY A 16 -4.14 -20.07 8.52
C GLY A 16 -4.85 -20.12 7.16
N PHE A 17 -5.44 -19.03 6.67
CA PHE A 17 -6.06 -18.96 5.36
C PHE A 17 -4.99 -19.00 4.26
N LYS A 18 -4.72 -20.18 3.72
CA LYS A 18 -3.79 -20.40 2.59
C LYS A 18 -4.57 -20.45 1.27
N GLY A 19 -3.93 -20.03 0.17
CA GLY A 19 -4.54 -20.02 -1.16
C GLY A 19 -4.43 -18.68 -1.89
N LEU A 20 -4.18 -18.75 -3.20
CA LEU A 20 -4.06 -17.58 -4.08
C LEU A 20 -5.41 -16.88 -4.27
N LYS A 21 -6.51 -17.65 -4.36
CA LYS A 21 -7.87 -17.11 -4.51
C LYS A 21 -8.22 -16.14 -3.36
N ASN A 22 -8.07 -16.58 -2.11
CA ASN A 22 -8.36 -15.77 -0.92
C ASN A 22 -7.47 -14.51 -0.86
N ARG A 23 -6.19 -14.62 -1.25
CA ARG A 23 -5.28 -13.48 -1.32
C ARG A 23 -5.76 -12.45 -2.37
N CYS A 24 -6.05 -12.89 -3.59
CA CYS A 24 -6.48 -12.00 -4.66
C CYS A 24 -7.78 -11.29 -4.27
N LEU A 25 -8.71 -12.03 -3.68
CA LEU A 25 -10.03 -11.56 -3.30
C LEU A 25 -9.97 -10.49 -2.18
N LEU A 26 -9.11 -10.67 -1.17
CA LEU A 26 -8.86 -9.66 -0.12
C LEU A 26 -8.11 -8.42 -0.62
N LEU A 27 -7.22 -8.58 -1.60
CA LEU A 27 -6.38 -7.49 -2.11
C LEU A 27 -7.07 -6.66 -3.19
N LYS A 28 -8.08 -7.19 -3.86
CA LYS A 28 -8.93 -6.48 -4.83
C LYS A 28 -9.67 -5.33 -4.13
N ASN A 29 -9.91 -4.22 -4.82
CA ASN A 29 -10.60 -3.07 -4.22
C ASN A 29 -12.09 -3.36 -4.09
N GLY A 30 -12.74 -2.94 -3.00
CA GLY A 30 -14.17 -3.23 -2.75
C GLY A 30 -15.12 -2.87 -3.91
N VAL A 31 -14.77 -1.85 -4.69
CA VAL A 31 -15.53 -1.37 -5.85
C VAL A 31 -15.43 -2.31 -7.06
N ASP A 32 -14.31 -3.02 -7.20
CA ASP A 32 -14.02 -3.89 -8.34
C ASP A 32 -14.54 -5.32 -8.13
N LEU A 33 -15.17 -5.60 -6.98
CA LEU A 33 -15.68 -6.93 -6.65
C LEU A 33 -17.04 -7.21 -7.28
N THR A 34 -17.17 -8.41 -7.85
CA THR A 34 -18.45 -8.94 -8.30
C THR A 34 -19.34 -9.31 -7.10
N LEU A 35 -20.64 -9.48 -7.34
CA LEU A 35 -21.58 -9.89 -6.28
C LEU A 35 -21.19 -11.24 -5.67
N GLU A 36 -20.73 -12.19 -6.48
CA GLU A 36 -20.25 -13.49 -6.04
C GLU A 36 -19.00 -13.39 -5.16
N GLU A 37 -18.01 -12.58 -5.57
CA GLU A 37 -16.79 -12.35 -4.78
C GLU A 37 -17.09 -11.69 -3.42
N LYS A 38 -18.10 -10.79 -3.37
CA LYS A 38 -18.56 -10.19 -2.12
C LYS A 38 -19.18 -11.22 -1.18
N ASN A 39 -19.99 -12.13 -1.71
CA ASN A 39 -20.59 -13.21 -0.92
C ASN A 39 -19.51 -14.16 -0.37
N GLU A 40 -18.51 -14.51 -1.18
CA GLU A 40 -17.35 -15.29 -0.72
C GLU A 40 -16.57 -14.57 0.39
N LEU A 41 -16.41 -13.25 0.29
CA LEU A 41 -15.79 -12.43 1.35
C LEU A 41 -16.57 -12.45 2.65
N LEU A 42 -17.90 -12.29 2.56
CA LEU A 42 -18.77 -12.35 3.74
C LEU A 42 -18.65 -13.70 4.45
N HIS A 43 -18.58 -14.79 3.68
CA HIS A 43 -18.34 -16.12 4.25
C HIS A 43 -16.98 -16.22 4.96
N LEU A 44 -15.91 -15.64 4.38
CA LEU A 44 -14.60 -15.57 5.03
C LEU A 44 -14.61 -14.73 6.31
N PHE A 45 -15.37 -13.64 6.32
CA PHE A 45 -15.52 -12.78 7.50
C PHE A 45 -16.34 -13.44 8.61
N TYR A 46 -17.33 -14.27 8.24
CA TYR A 46 -18.06 -15.07 9.20
C TYR A 46 -17.15 -16.07 9.93
N GLN A 47 -16.18 -16.65 9.20
CA GLN A 47 -15.18 -17.56 9.77
C GLN A 47 -14.13 -16.82 10.61
N SER A 48 -13.78 -15.58 10.25
CA SER A 48 -12.81 -14.77 10.99
C SER A 48 -13.21 -13.29 10.99
N PRO A 49 -13.89 -12.81 12.05
CA PRO A 49 -14.26 -11.41 12.20
C PRO A 49 -13.05 -10.47 12.20
N CYS A 50 -11.93 -10.94 12.76
CA CYS A 50 -10.65 -10.22 12.79
C CYS A 50 -10.16 -9.87 11.36
N LEU A 51 -10.33 -10.78 10.42
CA LEU A 51 -9.98 -10.55 9.01
C LEU A 51 -10.89 -9.52 8.36
N GLY A 52 -12.18 -9.51 8.73
CA GLY A 52 -13.16 -8.49 8.31
C GLY A 52 -12.74 -7.09 8.73
N ILE A 53 -12.44 -6.90 10.01
CA ILE A 53 -11.98 -5.60 10.54
C ILE A 53 -10.69 -5.13 9.83
N ALA A 54 -9.75 -6.04 9.61
CA ALA A 54 -8.52 -5.70 8.90
C ALA A 54 -8.76 -5.30 7.44
N TYR A 55 -9.74 -5.92 6.77
CA TYR A 55 -10.15 -5.56 5.42
C TYR A 55 -10.87 -4.21 5.38
N GLU A 56 -11.77 -3.94 6.32
CA GLU A 56 -12.45 -2.66 6.46
C GLU A 56 -11.45 -1.52 6.64
N LEU A 57 -10.46 -1.68 7.52
CA LEU A 57 -9.39 -0.69 7.71
C LEU A 57 -8.61 -0.42 6.41
N LYS A 58 -8.46 -1.43 5.55
CA LYS A 58 -7.80 -1.28 4.24
C LYS A 58 -8.69 -0.50 3.26
N GLU A 59 -9.99 -0.74 3.23
CA GLU A 59 -10.93 0.00 2.40
C GLU A 59 -11.12 1.45 2.89
N GLU A 60 -11.24 1.68 4.20
CA GLU A 60 -11.27 3.03 4.77
C GLU A 60 -10.02 3.83 4.39
N PHE A 61 -8.84 3.20 4.48
CA PHE A 61 -7.59 3.84 4.10
C PHE A 61 -7.62 4.26 2.61
N ARG A 62 -8.18 3.42 1.72
CA ARG A 62 -8.39 3.77 0.32
C ARG A 62 -9.37 4.92 0.17
N GLU A 63 -10.49 4.88 0.87
CA GLU A 63 -11.52 5.92 0.81
C GLU A 63 -10.94 7.29 1.18
N ILE A 64 -10.08 7.36 2.20
CA ILE A 64 -9.38 8.60 2.58
C ILE A 64 -8.58 9.14 1.38
N TYR A 65 -7.87 8.28 0.65
CA TYR A 65 -7.10 8.69 -0.52
C TYR A 65 -7.96 9.23 -1.67
N GLU A 66 -9.07 8.55 -1.96
CA GLU A 66 -9.95 8.93 -3.08
C GLU A 66 -10.73 10.22 -2.79
N THR A 67 -11.29 10.32 -1.59
CA THR A 67 -12.28 11.35 -1.25
C THR A 67 -11.66 12.64 -0.70
N SER A 68 -10.45 12.60 -0.13
CA SER A 68 -9.85 13.81 0.44
C SER A 68 -9.23 14.70 -0.65
N LYS A 69 -9.55 16.00 -0.55
CA LYS A 69 -9.12 17.04 -1.49
C LYS A 69 -8.13 18.04 -0.89
N THR A 70 -8.00 18.07 0.43
CA THR A 70 -7.15 19.02 1.15
C THR A 70 -6.33 18.32 2.22
N VAL A 71 -5.14 18.87 2.51
CA VAL A 71 -4.23 18.39 3.56
C VAL A 71 -4.95 18.27 4.91
N LYS A 72 -5.72 19.30 5.28
CA LYS A 72 -6.45 19.37 6.58
C LYS A 72 -7.51 18.27 6.69
N MET A 73 -8.25 17.99 5.61
CA MET A 73 -9.24 16.90 5.59
C MET A 73 -8.57 15.54 5.69
N GLY A 74 -7.51 15.31 4.91
CA GLY A 74 -6.73 14.07 4.95
C GLY A 74 -6.19 13.79 6.35
N LEU A 75 -5.57 14.80 6.98
CA LEU A 75 -4.99 14.70 8.32
C LEU A 75 -6.06 14.36 9.37
N ARG A 76 -7.23 15.01 9.33
CA ARG A 76 -8.33 14.71 10.25
C ARG A 76 -8.82 13.26 10.11
N ARG A 77 -8.97 12.77 8.87
CA ARG A 77 -9.42 11.41 8.60
C ARG A 77 -8.37 10.36 8.97
N PHE A 78 -7.11 10.58 8.62
CA PHE A 78 -6.03 9.68 9.01
C PHE A 78 -5.85 9.61 10.53
N LYS A 79 -6.00 10.73 11.26
CA LYS A 79 -5.97 10.69 12.74
C LYS A 79 -7.06 9.79 13.32
N LYS A 80 -8.28 9.83 12.78
CA LYS A 80 -9.37 8.93 13.19
C LYS A 80 -9.03 7.47 12.87
N TRP A 81 -8.63 7.21 11.62
CA TRP A 81 -8.24 5.88 11.15
C TRP A 81 -7.10 5.27 11.98
N LEU A 82 -6.11 6.08 12.38
CA LEU A 82 -4.95 5.64 13.17
C LEU A 82 -5.32 5.07 14.53
N ILE A 83 -6.44 5.49 15.14
CA ILE A 83 -6.89 4.97 16.44
C ILE A 83 -7.21 3.48 16.30
N TYR A 84 -8.00 3.11 15.30
CA TYR A 84 -8.39 1.74 15.02
C TYR A 84 -7.24 0.93 14.39
N ALA A 85 -6.50 1.55 13.46
CA ALA A 85 -5.38 0.90 12.80
C ALA A 85 -4.23 0.57 13.76
N ARG A 86 -4.05 1.29 14.87
CA ARG A 86 -3.02 0.96 15.86
C ARG A 86 -3.25 -0.40 16.53
N ILE A 87 -4.51 -0.79 16.71
CA ILE A 87 -4.89 -2.03 17.37
C ILE A 87 -4.58 -3.23 16.46
N MET A 88 -4.94 -3.12 15.18
CA MET A 88 -4.85 -4.25 14.23
C MET A 88 -3.58 -4.24 13.37
N LEU A 89 -3.09 -3.06 13.02
CA LEU A 89 -2.02 -2.82 12.04
C LEU A 89 -0.82 -2.09 12.67
N GLY A 90 -0.56 -2.29 13.96
CA GLY A 90 0.31 -1.45 14.81
C GLY A 90 1.59 -0.91 14.15
N GLN A 91 2.41 -1.76 13.54
CA GLN A 91 3.64 -1.30 12.85
C GLN A 91 3.37 -0.39 11.65
N VAL A 92 2.36 -0.71 10.84
CA VAL A 92 1.95 0.10 9.69
C VAL A 92 1.33 1.42 10.14
N ALA A 93 0.51 1.40 11.18
CA ALA A 93 -0.07 2.60 11.76
C ALA A 93 1.02 3.56 12.30
N ASN A 94 2.03 3.03 12.99
CA ASN A 94 3.15 3.84 13.47
C ASN A 94 3.96 4.46 12.32
N THR A 95 4.20 3.69 11.25
CA THR A 95 4.90 4.18 10.06
C THR A 95 4.09 5.30 9.38
N ILE A 96 2.78 5.12 9.22
CA ILE A 96 1.90 6.14 8.64
C ILE A 96 1.86 7.40 9.51
N ASN A 97 1.79 7.25 10.83
CA ASN A 97 1.80 8.38 11.75
C ASN A 97 3.11 9.17 11.67
N LYS A 98 4.26 8.50 11.51
CA LYS A 98 5.56 9.14 11.34
C LYS A 98 5.62 10.03 10.11
N TYR A 99 5.07 9.57 8.99
CA TYR A 99 5.10 10.28 7.69
C TYR A 99 3.77 10.95 7.33
N ILE A 100 2.91 11.23 8.32
CA ILE A 100 1.53 11.67 8.04
C ILE A 100 1.48 13.04 7.35
N GLN A 101 2.45 13.92 7.64
CA GLN A 101 2.50 15.25 7.05
C GLN A 101 2.82 15.20 5.57
N GLU A 102 3.78 14.36 5.19
CA GLU A 102 4.19 14.11 3.80
C GLU A 102 3.10 13.37 3.04
N ILE A 103 2.47 12.38 3.69
CA ILE A 103 1.31 11.68 3.13
C ILE A 103 0.17 12.65 2.86
N CYS A 104 -0.11 13.61 3.74
CA CYS A 104 -1.20 14.56 3.51
C CYS A 104 -0.86 15.61 2.44
N HIS A 105 0.42 15.94 2.22
CA HIS A 105 0.84 16.81 1.12
C HIS A 105 0.51 16.24 -0.26
N TYR A 106 0.42 14.91 -0.38
CA TYR A 106 -0.06 14.25 -1.59
C TYR A 106 -1.40 14.82 -2.09
N PHE A 107 -2.30 15.25 -1.20
CA PHE A 107 -3.63 15.75 -1.59
C PHE A 107 -3.59 17.08 -2.31
N VAL A 108 -2.48 17.82 -2.26
CA VAL A 108 -2.32 19.09 -2.98
C VAL A 108 -2.04 18.85 -4.46
N SER A 109 -1.11 17.96 -4.78
CA SER A 109 -0.60 17.76 -6.13
C SER A 109 -1.06 16.46 -6.80
N ARG A 110 -1.63 15.51 -6.03
CA ARG A 110 -2.07 14.16 -6.46
C ARG A 110 -1.08 13.48 -7.41
N THR A 111 0.22 13.65 -7.16
CA THR A 111 1.28 13.12 -8.03
C THR A 111 1.23 11.59 -8.10
N THR A 112 1.17 11.00 -9.28
CA THR A 112 1.15 9.54 -9.42
C THR A 112 2.53 8.95 -9.10
N SER A 113 2.54 7.69 -8.64
CA SER A 113 3.80 6.94 -8.46
C SER A 113 4.49 6.59 -9.78
N GLY A 114 3.87 6.89 -10.93
CA GLY A 114 4.34 6.46 -12.25
C GLY A 114 5.73 7.00 -12.61
N VAL A 115 6.01 8.27 -12.29
CA VAL A 115 7.33 8.87 -12.53
C VAL A 115 8.42 8.15 -11.72
N MET A 116 8.17 7.90 -10.44
CA MET A 116 9.10 7.17 -9.57
C MET A 116 9.26 5.69 -9.99
N GLU A 117 8.19 5.03 -10.44
CA GLU A 117 8.26 3.66 -10.96
C GLU A 117 9.04 3.61 -12.28
N GLY A 118 8.86 4.58 -13.17
CA GLY A 118 9.64 4.74 -14.40
C GLY A 118 11.13 4.95 -14.12
N LEU A 119 11.47 5.85 -13.19
CA LEU A 119 12.84 6.09 -12.75
C LEU A 119 13.47 4.80 -12.18
N ASN A 120 12.77 4.11 -11.28
CA ASN A 120 13.23 2.84 -10.70
C ASN A 120 13.47 1.76 -11.77
N ASN A 121 12.60 1.68 -12.78
CA ASN A 121 12.76 0.73 -13.87
C ASN A 121 13.97 1.08 -14.76
N LYS A 122 14.17 2.36 -15.06
CA LYS A 122 15.33 2.85 -15.82
C LYS A 122 16.64 2.57 -15.09
N ILE A 123 16.71 2.85 -13.78
CA ILE A 123 17.85 2.50 -12.93
C ILE A 123 18.13 0.99 -12.98
N LYS A 124 17.12 0.15 -12.76
CA LYS A 124 17.27 -1.31 -12.81
C LYS A 124 17.72 -1.82 -14.18
N LEU A 125 17.29 -1.17 -15.26
CA LEU A 125 17.72 -1.51 -16.61
C LEU A 125 19.20 -1.17 -16.82
N ILE A 126 19.64 0.01 -16.40
CA ILE A 126 21.07 0.41 -16.46
C ILE A 126 21.93 -0.57 -15.66
N LEU A 127 21.51 -0.91 -14.43
CA LEU A 127 22.22 -1.89 -13.60
C LEU A 127 22.33 -3.27 -14.27
N ARG A 128 21.26 -3.77 -14.92
CA ARG A 128 21.26 -5.05 -15.65
C ARG A 128 22.17 -5.05 -16.88
N GLN A 129 22.18 -3.97 -17.65
CA GLN A 129 23.05 -3.83 -18.82
C GLN A 129 24.54 -3.76 -18.45
N SER A 130 24.84 -3.37 -17.22
CA SER A 130 26.21 -3.20 -16.76
C SER A 130 26.85 -4.49 -16.22
N TYR A 131 26.08 -5.59 -16.11
CA TYR A 131 26.52 -6.90 -15.58
C TYR A 131 27.22 -6.85 -14.20
N GLY A 132 26.94 -5.80 -13.42
CA GLY A 132 27.52 -5.56 -12.11
C GLY A 132 28.59 -4.48 -12.14
N PHE A 133 28.52 -3.55 -11.17
CA PHE A 133 29.56 -2.54 -10.96
C PHE A 133 30.51 -3.03 -9.87
N LYS A 134 31.82 -2.88 -10.09
CA LYS A 134 32.84 -3.16 -9.07
C LYS A 134 32.87 -2.07 -7.99
N ASP A 135 32.66 -0.81 -8.42
CA ASP A 135 32.74 0.36 -7.56
C ASP A 135 31.48 1.23 -7.63
N PHE A 136 31.11 1.83 -6.49
CA PHE A 136 29.98 2.75 -6.41
C PHE A 136 30.17 3.98 -7.31
N ASN A 137 31.40 4.47 -7.47
CA ASN A 137 31.71 5.64 -8.30
C ASN A 137 31.34 5.40 -9.76
N THR A 138 31.72 4.26 -10.33
CA THR A 138 31.38 3.88 -11.70
C THR A 138 29.88 3.69 -11.88
N MET A 139 29.20 3.12 -10.88
CA MET A 139 27.73 3.03 -10.88
C MET A 139 27.10 4.43 -10.90
N ARG A 140 27.58 5.34 -10.04
CA ARG A 140 27.07 6.71 -9.94
C ARG A 140 27.26 7.47 -11.25
N GLU A 141 28.46 7.44 -11.82
CA GLU A 141 28.75 8.09 -13.11
C GLU A 141 27.84 7.56 -14.21
N LYS A 142 27.67 6.24 -14.30
CA LYS A 142 26.78 5.64 -15.30
C LYS A 142 25.33 6.08 -15.09
N LEU A 143 24.85 6.09 -13.85
CA LEU A 143 23.48 6.55 -13.55
C LEU A 143 23.30 8.03 -13.91
N LEU A 144 24.26 8.89 -13.60
CA LEU A 144 24.19 10.33 -13.95
C LEU A 144 24.15 10.54 -15.47
N THR A 145 24.99 9.82 -16.23
CA THR A 145 25.04 9.94 -17.70
C THR A 145 23.82 9.36 -18.42
N CYS A 146 23.10 8.41 -17.82
CA CYS A 146 21.98 7.73 -18.48
C CYS A 146 20.61 8.23 -18.03
N LEU A 147 20.51 8.87 -16.86
CA LEU A 147 19.23 9.37 -16.32
C LEU A 147 18.93 10.81 -16.73
N PHE A 148 19.95 11.65 -16.88
CA PHE A 148 19.90 13.03 -17.35
C PHE A 148 20.42 13.13 -18.78
#